data_AF-A0A2H0D7D3-F1
#
_entry.id   AF-A0A2H0D7D3-F1
#
_cell.length_a   1.000
_cell.length_b   1.000
_cell.length_c   1.000
_cell.angle_alpha   90.00
_cell.angle_beta   90.00
_cell.angle_gamma   90.00
#
_symmetry.space_group_name_H-M   'P 1'
#
loop_
_entity.id
_entity.type
_entity.pdbx_description
1 polymer ?
#
loop_
_entity_poly.entity_id
_entity_poly.type
_entity_poly.pdbx_seq_one_letter_code
_entity_poly.pdbx_strand_id
1 'polypeptide(L)'
;MKTALKTFLVIIITSSLFQAQELKLPSNPLKGRIVFEEKGCIVCHSLNGYGGKIGPDLSRQKYYGSFLQLGSVIWNHIPSMNRKFRELKMERPQFSESEMLDLVDFIYFLRFLGEPGSVANGQKLLSAKGCKSCHKIAGKGGSLAPDFTVLNKYSSPMYLAQALWNHGPLMQKKLAELKITVPQFSGKEISDITAYIRQATLSSAEFRLSPGNPSKGKFIFQQKSCGKCHGVTFGEDKMGPNLSKLNLNSSVTEIAGQMWNHSPRMIKYMKGNSINYPIFKENEMVDVISYIYFLGFEDKPGNRRFGENVYIEKGCSSCHESGGKGVGPDLSSSSHLKSGVQILQRMWNHASKMEDLLLIQNDEWPTLTLDEMSNLYAYLKSKNK
;
A
#
# COMPACT_ATOMS: atom_id res chain seq x y z
N MET A 1 -64.56 4.68 37.18
CA MET A 1 -63.35 5.33 36.63
C MET A 1 -62.19 4.33 36.71
N LYS A 2 -61.86 3.65 35.61
CA LYS A 2 -60.69 2.75 35.52
C LYS A 2 -59.68 3.38 34.59
N THR A 3 -58.54 3.77 35.14
CA THR A 3 -57.42 4.44 34.48
C THR A 3 -56.67 3.44 33.60
N ALA A 4 -56.49 3.78 32.32
CA ALA A 4 -55.72 3.02 31.37
C ALA A 4 -54.22 3.35 31.54
N LEU A 5 -53.43 2.37 31.97
CA LEU A 5 -51.97 2.46 32.03
C LEU A 5 -51.42 2.17 30.62
N LYS A 6 -51.02 3.22 29.88
CA LYS A 6 -50.31 3.05 28.60
C LYS A 6 -48.84 2.78 28.87
N THR A 7 -48.42 1.52 28.71
CA THR A 7 -47.01 1.13 28.72
C THR A 7 -46.33 1.66 27.47
N PHE A 8 -45.42 2.64 27.61
CA PHE A 8 -44.57 3.11 26.52
C PHE A 8 -43.39 2.14 26.38
N LEU A 9 -43.38 1.36 25.30
CA LEU A 9 -42.25 0.50 24.94
C LEU A 9 -41.16 1.38 24.31
N VAL A 10 -40.10 1.68 25.07
CA VAL A 10 -38.90 2.34 24.54
C VAL A 10 -38.09 1.30 23.77
N ILE A 11 -38.18 1.32 22.44
CA ILE A 11 -37.31 0.54 21.56
C ILE A 11 -35.95 1.22 21.56
N ILE A 12 -35.02 0.73 22.38
CA ILE A 12 -33.61 1.10 22.28
C ILE A 12 -33.05 0.41 21.04
N ILE A 13 -33.00 1.14 19.92
CA ILE A 13 -32.24 0.74 18.74
C ILE A 13 -30.77 0.84 19.13
N THR A 14 -30.21 -0.26 19.61
CA THR A 14 -28.75 -0.40 19.71
C THR A 14 -28.23 -0.48 18.29
N SER A 15 -27.75 0.65 17.76
CA SER A 15 -26.96 0.66 16.55
C SER A 15 -25.78 -0.28 16.78
N SER A 16 -25.80 -1.42 16.12
CA SER A 16 -24.67 -2.34 16.10
C SER A 16 -23.55 -1.60 15.39
N LEU A 17 -22.66 -0.98 16.16
CA LEU A 17 -21.38 -0.50 15.66
C LEU A 17 -20.65 -1.75 15.16
N PHE A 18 -20.76 -2.02 13.87
CA PHE A 18 -19.86 -2.94 13.19
C PHE A 18 -18.47 -2.35 13.37
N GLN A 19 -17.71 -2.88 14.33
CA GLN A 19 -16.27 -2.69 14.36
C GLN A 19 -15.72 -3.38 13.10
N ALA A 20 -15.60 -2.62 12.02
CA ALA A 20 -14.65 -2.93 10.99
C ALA A 20 -13.30 -3.06 11.70
N GLN A 21 -12.74 -4.26 11.73
CA GLN A 21 -11.43 -4.47 12.32
C GLN A 21 -10.45 -3.81 11.36
N GLU A 22 -10.07 -2.58 11.70
CA GLU A 22 -9.15 -1.75 10.94
C GLU A 22 -7.84 -2.52 10.81
N LEU A 23 -7.37 -2.74 9.58
CA LEU A 23 -6.08 -3.36 9.34
C LEU A 23 -5.02 -2.50 10.03
N LYS A 24 -4.28 -3.11 10.96
CA LYS A 24 -3.29 -2.37 11.75
C LYS A 24 -2.13 -1.97 10.84
N LEU A 25 -1.94 -0.68 10.64
CA LEU A 25 -0.83 -0.14 9.87
C LEU A 25 0.52 -0.60 10.45
N PRO A 26 1.47 -1.06 9.63
CA PRO A 26 2.79 -1.41 10.10
C PRO A 26 3.56 -0.18 10.60
N SER A 27 4.35 -0.37 11.66
CA SER A 27 5.34 0.61 12.09
C SER A 27 6.63 0.54 11.26
N ASN A 28 6.93 -0.65 10.72
CA ASN A 28 8.07 -0.88 9.85
C ASN A 28 7.74 -1.97 8.81
N PRO A 29 7.29 -1.59 7.60
CA PRO A 29 6.98 -2.54 6.54
C PRO A 29 8.18 -3.40 6.08
N LEU A 30 9.43 -2.95 6.33
CA LEU A 30 10.61 -3.73 5.96
C LEU A 30 10.84 -4.95 6.85
N LYS A 31 10.16 -5.07 7.99
CA LYS A 31 10.32 -6.20 8.91
C LYS A 31 10.02 -7.53 8.21
N GLY A 32 9.05 -7.55 7.30
CA GLY A 32 8.71 -8.74 6.52
C GLY A 32 9.80 -9.22 5.56
N ARG A 33 10.85 -8.43 5.31
CA ARG A 33 12.02 -8.91 4.57
C ARG A 33 12.68 -10.09 5.28
N ILE A 34 12.74 -10.06 6.61
CA ILE A 34 13.30 -11.16 7.41
C ILE A 34 12.48 -12.42 7.16
N VAL A 35 11.15 -12.33 7.26
CA VAL A 35 10.24 -13.45 6.96
C VAL A 35 10.40 -13.93 5.52
N PHE A 36 10.50 -13.03 4.55
CA PHE A 36 10.69 -13.34 3.13
C PHE A 36 11.98 -14.12 2.86
N GLU A 37 13.07 -13.76 3.54
CA GLU A 37 14.37 -14.43 3.40
C GLU A 37 14.41 -15.75 4.20
N GLU A 38 14.05 -15.73 5.48
CA GLU A 38 14.12 -16.90 6.39
C GLU A 38 13.15 -18.02 5.98
N LYS A 39 11.99 -17.67 5.43
CA LYS A 39 11.00 -18.65 4.96
C LYS A 39 11.24 -19.07 3.51
N GLY A 40 12.35 -18.62 2.91
CA GLY A 40 12.85 -19.10 1.62
C GLY A 40 12.14 -18.52 0.40
N CYS A 41 11.30 -17.48 0.53
CA CYS A 41 10.65 -16.85 -0.63
C CYS A 41 11.69 -16.30 -1.63
N ILE A 42 12.80 -15.76 -1.11
CA ILE A 42 13.94 -15.23 -1.89
C ILE A 42 14.62 -16.28 -2.78
N VAL A 43 14.48 -17.59 -2.48
CA VAL A 43 15.07 -18.67 -3.28
C VAL A 43 14.44 -18.75 -4.66
N CYS A 44 13.14 -18.45 -4.75
CA CYS A 44 12.39 -18.47 -6.01
C CYS A 44 12.19 -17.07 -6.58
N HIS A 45 11.85 -16.10 -5.74
CA HIS A 45 11.50 -14.74 -6.14
C HIS A 45 12.66 -13.77 -5.90
N SER A 46 12.97 -12.92 -6.88
CA SER A 46 13.94 -11.85 -6.67
C SER A 46 13.29 -10.56 -6.16
N LEU A 47 14.13 -9.69 -5.60
CA LEU A 47 13.85 -8.29 -5.28
C LEU A 47 14.85 -7.42 -6.05
N ASN A 48 14.39 -6.70 -7.07
CA ASN A 48 15.24 -5.89 -7.95
C ASN A 48 16.43 -6.69 -8.54
N GLY A 49 16.17 -7.93 -8.93
CA GLY A 49 17.17 -8.85 -9.49
C GLY A 49 18.08 -9.55 -8.48
N TYR A 50 17.94 -9.29 -7.18
CA TYR A 50 18.62 -10.05 -6.12
C TYR A 50 17.73 -11.21 -5.63
N GLY A 51 18.25 -12.43 -5.60
CA GLY A 51 17.51 -13.65 -5.24
C GLY A 51 17.29 -14.59 -6.42
N GLY A 52 16.27 -15.43 -6.31
CA GLY A 52 15.89 -16.44 -7.30
C GLY A 52 15.31 -15.86 -8.59
N LYS A 53 15.39 -16.65 -9.67
CA LYS A 53 14.81 -16.31 -10.99
C LYS A 53 13.72 -17.30 -11.44
N ILE A 54 13.22 -18.12 -10.51
CA ILE A 54 12.19 -19.13 -10.79
C ILE A 54 10.82 -18.46 -10.85
N GLY A 55 10.52 -17.63 -9.86
CA GLY A 55 9.36 -16.76 -9.81
C GLY A 55 9.67 -15.36 -10.37
N PRO A 56 8.63 -14.53 -10.56
CA PRO A 56 8.82 -13.14 -10.99
C PRO A 56 9.57 -12.31 -9.94
N ASP A 57 10.23 -11.25 -10.42
CA ASP A 57 10.79 -10.19 -9.57
C ASP A 57 9.65 -9.39 -8.93
N LEU A 58 9.48 -9.54 -7.63
CA LEU A 58 8.33 -8.97 -6.91
C LEU A 58 8.43 -7.45 -6.76
N SER A 59 9.59 -6.83 -7.03
CA SER A 59 9.70 -5.37 -7.07
C SER A 59 9.24 -4.75 -8.39
N ARG A 60 9.06 -5.54 -9.45
CA ARG A 60 8.76 -5.07 -10.82
C ARG A 60 7.31 -5.29 -11.26
N GLN A 61 6.55 -6.11 -10.54
CA GLN A 61 5.14 -6.32 -10.86
C GLN A 61 4.31 -5.07 -10.51
N LYS A 62 3.44 -4.67 -11.45
CA LYS A 62 2.78 -3.36 -11.42
C LYS A 62 1.64 -3.22 -10.40
N TYR A 63 1.12 -4.32 -9.86
CA TYR A 63 -0.08 -4.26 -9.01
C TYR A 63 -0.25 -5.50 -8.12
N TYR A 64 -0.54 -5.24 -6.85
CA TYR A 64 -0.89 -6.27 -5.85
C TYR A 64 -2.28 -6.08 -5.23
N GLY A 65 -2.94 -4.93 -5.46
CA GLY A 65 -4.25 -4.62 -4.88
C GLY A 65 -4.23 -4.39 -3.36
N SER A 66 -5.41 -4.45 -2.73
CA SER A 66 -5.55 -4.44 -1.26
C SER A 66 -5.07 -5.76 -0.63
N PHE A 67 -5.08 -5.86 0.70
CA PHE A 67 -4.59 -7.03 1.43
C PHE A 67 -5.19 -8.36 0.93
N LEU A 68 -6.52 -8.46 0.84
CA LEU A 68 -7.19 -9.68 0.36
C LEU A 68 -7.01 -9.88 -1.14
N GLN A 69 -6.90 -8.81 -1.93
CA GLN A 69 -6.62 -8.93 -3.36
C GLN A 69 -5.22 -9.53 -3.60
N LEU A 70 -4.21 -9.12 -2.81
CA LEU A 70 -2.90 -9.77 -2.79
C LEU A 70 -3.03 -11.22 -2.31
N GLY A 71 -3.85 -11.48 -1.30
CA GLY A 71 -4.18 -12.84 -0.86
C GLY A 71 -4.75 -13.72 -1.98
N SER A 72 -5.59 -13.15 -2.85
CA SER A 72 -6.14 -13.83 -4.04
C SER A 72 -5.07 -14.17 -5.06
N VAL A 73 -4.15 -13.23 -5.34
CA VAL A 73 -3.00 -13.46 -6.22
C VAL A 73 -2.11 -14.58 -5.68
N ILE A 74 -1.81 -14.55 -4.38
CA ILE A 74 -1.02 -15.59 -3.71
C ILE A 74 -1.74 -16.95 -3.80
N TRP A 75 -3.03 -16.99 -3.48
CA TRP A 75 -3.85 -18.19 -3.51
C TRP A 75 -3.86 -18.87 -4.88
N ASN A 76 -4.10 -18.10 -5.93
CA ASN A 76 -4.11 -18.64 -7.30
C ASN A 76 -2.71 -19.09 -7.76
N HIS A 77 -1.65 -18.57 -7.15
CA HIS A 77 -0.28 -18.97 -7.45
C HIS A 77 0.15 -20.27 -6.75
N ILE A 78 -0.60 -20.75 -5.75
CA ILE A 78 -0.22 -21.89 -4.90
C ILE A 78 0.10 -23.17 -5.69
N PRO A 79 -0.71 -23.63 -6.67
CA PRO A 79 -0.39 -24.84 -7.40
C PRO A 79 0.96 -24.75 -8.13
N SER A 80 1.29 -23.57 -8.66
CA SER A 80 2.58 -23.33 -9.32
C SER A 80 3.73 -23.35 -8.33
N MET A 81 3.55 -22.76 -7.15
CA MET A 81 4.55 -22.84 -6.07
C MET A 81 4.73 -24.28 -5.58
N ASN A 82 3.65 -25.04 -5.39
CA ASN A 82 3.71 -26.42 -4.91
C ASN A 82 4.46 -27.34 -5.88
N ARG A 83 4.26 -27.18 -7.20
CA ARG A 83 5.09 -27.88 -8.19
C ARG A 83 6.57 -27.59 -8.00
N LYS A 84 6.95 -26.32 -7.80
CA LYS A 84 8.35 -25.93 -7.56
C LYS A 84 8.89 -26.41 -6.21
N PHE A 85 8.10 -26.40 -5.14
CA PHE A 85 8.48 -27.02 -3.87
C PHE A 85 8.82 -28.51 -4.06
N ARG A 86 7.99 -29.26 -4.79
CA ARG A 86 8.26 -30.68 -5.12
C ARG A 86 9.51 -30.86 -5.97
N GLU A 87 9.64 -30.12 -7.08
CA GLU A 87 10.79 -30.20 -7.98
C GLU A 87 12.12 -29.90 -7.26
N LEU A 88 12.12 -28.91 -6.38
CA LEU A 88 13.29 -28.49 -5.62
C LEU A 88 13.50 -29.28 -4.32
N LYS A 89 12.61 -30.23 -4.00
CA LYS A 89 12.60 -30.98 -2.74
C LYS A 89 12.63 -30.05 -1.51
N MET A 90 11.92 -28.94 -1.60
CA MET A 90 11.79 -27.96 -0.54
C MET A 90 10.47 -28.15 0.21
N GLU A 91 10.53 -28.07 1.53
CA GLU A 91 9.31 -28.04 2.34
C GLU A 91 8.61 -26.69 2.22
N ARG A 92 7.27 -26.72 2.16
CA ARG A 92 6.47 -25.49 2.17
C ARG A 92 6.58 -24.83 3.56
N PRO A 93 7.01 -23.56 3.64
CA PRO A 93 7.14 -22.89 4.92
C PRO A 93 5.78 -22.70 5.58
N GLN A 94 5.76 -22.80 6.90
CA GLN A 94 4.61 -22.47 7.73
C GLN A 94 4.79 -21.06 8.29
N PHE A 95 3.70 -20.29 8.34
CA PHE A 95 3.67 -18.95 8.93
C PHE A 95 2.78 -18.92 10.17
N SER A 96 3.20 -18.16 11.17
CA SER A 96 2.33 -17.59 12.20
C SER A 96 1.53 -16.40 11.64
N GLU A 97 0.50 -15.95 12.36
CA GLU A 97 -0.30 -14.78 11.94
C GLU A 97 0.56 -13.51 11.80
N SER A 98 1.49 -13.28 12.73
CA SER A 98 2.38 -12.12 12.68
C SER A 98 3.38 -12.20 11.53
N GLU A 99 3.93 -13.37 11.24
CA GLU A 99 4.83 -13.55 10.09
C GLU A 99 4.07 -13.35 8.78
N MET A 100 2.83 -13.85 8.67
CA MET A 100 2.01 -13.63 7.48
C MET A 100 1.72 -12.14 7.28
N LEU A 101 1.32 -11.42 8.33
CA LEU A 101 1.10 -9.97 8.24
C LEU A 101 2.38 -9.23 7.83
N ASP A 102 3.51 -9.51 8.51
CA ASP A 102 4.79 -8.89 8.18
C ASP A 102 5.18 -9.16 6.70
N LEU A 103 5.02 -10.39 6.22
CA LEU A 103 5.32 -10.78 4.84
C LEU A 103 4.46 -10.02 3.82
N VAL A 104 3.14 -9.98 4.03
CA VAL A 104 2.20 -9.35 3.09
C VAL A 104 2.39 -7.83 3.10
N ASP A 105 2.60 -7.22 4.26
CA ASP A 105 2.96 -5.81 4.40
C ASP A 105 4.23 -5.50 3.60
N PHE A 106 5.25 -6.35 3.70
CA PHE A 106 6.51 -6.17 2.97
C PHE A 106 6.33 -6.29 1.47
N ILE A 107 5.64 -7.33 0.98
CA ILE A 107 5.37 -7.52 -0.46
C ILE A 107 4.60 -6.32 -1.02
N TYR A 108 3.56 -5.88 -0.32
CA TYR A 108 2.81 -4.68 -0.70
C TYR A 108 3.72 -3.45 -0.71
N PHE A 109 4.62 -3.32 0.27
CA PHE A 109 5.53 -2.19 0.38
C PHE A 109 6.65 -2.13 -0.68
N LEU A 110 6.97 -3.23 -1.36
CA LEU A 110 8.00 -3.23 -2.42
C LEU A 110 7.73 -2.19 -3.51
N ARG A 111 6.45 -1.99 -3.86
CA ARG A 111 6.06 -1.02 -4.90
C ARG A 111 6.22 0.43 -4.44
N PHE A 112 6.09 0.71 -3.14
CA PHE A 112 6.34 2.03 -2.57
C PHE A 112 7.76 2.50 -2.82
N LEU A 113 8.75 1.60 -2.73
CA LEU A 113 10.15 1.93 -2.97
C LEU A 113 10.40 2.40 -4.42
N GLY A 114 9.59 1.91 -5.36
CA GLY A 114 9.68 2.25 -6.77
C GLY A 114 10.89 1.63 -7.47
N GLU A 115 10.95 1.88 -8.78
CA GLU A 115 12.05 1.43 -9.62
C GLU A 115 13.21 2.45 -9.65
N PRO A 116 14.45 1.99 -9.85
CA PRO A 116 15.60 2.89 -10.06
C PRO A 116 15.38 3.90 -11.20
N GLY A 117 15.84 5.13 -10.99
CA GLY A 117 15.75 6.20 -11.98
C GLY A 117 16.77 6.07 -13.11
N SER A 118 16.43 6.57 -14.30
CA SER A 118 17.35 6.74 -15.43
C SER A 118 18.08 8.07 -15.34
N VAL A 119 19.40 8.02 -15.17
CA VAL A 119 20.28 9.19 -15.16
C VAL A 119 20.13 10.03 -16.43
N ALA A 120 20.15 9.39 -17.60
CA ALA A 120 20.05 10.07 -18.89
C ALA A 120 18.71 10.80 -19.05
N ASN A 121 17.61 10.18 -18.59
CA ASN A 121 16.30 10.83 -18.59
C ASN A 121 16.24 11.98 -17.58
N GLY A 122 16.79 11.80 -16.38
CA GLY A 122 16.85 12.84 -15.36
C GLY A 122 17.52 14.12 -15.86
N GLN A 123 18.65 13.97 -16.56
CA GLN A 123 19.36 15.10 -17.16
C GLN A 123 18.50 15.86 -18.18
N LYS A 124 17.80 15.12 -19.05
CA LYS A 124 16.88 15.69 -20.04
C LYS A 124 15.72 16.41 -19.36
N LEU A 125 15.10 15.78 -18.37
CA LEU A 125 13.96 16.31 -17.62
C LEU A 125 14.29 17.63 -16.91
N LEU A 126 15.45 17.74 -16.27
CA LEU A 126 15.89 18.97 -15.60
C LEU A 126 16.04 20.16 -16.57
N SER A 127 16.42 19.87 -17.81
CA SER A 127 16.52 20.90 -18.86
C SER A 127 15.15 21.22 -19.44
N ALA A 128 14.36 20.19 -19.81
CA ALA A 128 13.06 20.34 -20.43
C ALA A 128 12.00 20.98 -19.52
N LYS A 129 12.03 20.69 -18.21
CA LYS A 129 11.14 21.30 -17.20
C LYS A 129 11.66 22.64 -16.69
N GLY A 130 12.75 23.18 -17.26
CA GLY A 130 13.31 24.49 -16.94
C GLY A 130 13.97 24.59 -15.57
N CYS A 131 14.19 23.49 -14.84
CA CYS A 131 14.75 23.53 -13.48
C CYS A 131 16.12 24.22 -13.45
N LYS A 132 16.94 24.01 -14.49
CA LYS A 132 18.29 24.58 -14.62
C LYS A 132 18.34 26.09 -14.86
N SER A 133 17.22 26.75 -15.19
CA SER A 133 17.20 28.21 -15.33
C SER A 133 17.30 28.93 -13.99
N CYS A 134 16.88 28.26 -12.91
CA CYS A 134 16.95 28.79 -11.55
C CYS A 134 17.98 28.07 -10.69
N HIS A 135 18.08 26.74 -10.80
CA HIS A 135 18.95 25.91 -9.97
C HIS A 135 20.26 25.58 -10.68
N LYS A 136 21.35 25.53 -9.88
CA LYS A 136 22.59 24.88 -10.29
C LYS A 136 22.55 23.39 -10.00
N ILE A 137 23.31 22.64 -10.79
CA ILE A 137 23.65 21.24 -10.53
C ILE A 137 25.15 21.12 -10.72
N ALA A 138 25.87 20.86 -9.63
CA ALA A 138 27.33 20.77 -9.65
C ALA A 138 27.97 22.04 -10.22
N GLY A 139 27.52 23.20 -9.70
CA GLY A 139 28.01 24.51 -10.09
C GLY A 139 27.49 25.04 -11.42
N LYS A 140 26.74 24.23 -12.20
CA LYS A 140 26.24 24.61 -13.53
C LYS A 140 24.74 24.88 -13.53
N GLY A 141 24.31 26.06 -13.98
CA GLY A 141 22.90 26.47 -14.07
C GLY A 141 22.68 27.90 -13.57
N GLY A 142 21.41 28.26 -13.34
CA GLY A 142 21.04 29.55 -12.78
C GLY A 142 21.41 29.71 -11.31
N SER A 143 21.54 30.96 -10.83
CA SER A 143 21.91 31.29 -9.44
C SER A 143 20.75 31.83 -8.60
N LEU A 144 19.52 31.75 -9.10
CA LEU A 144 18.33 32.26 -8.42
C LEU A 144 17.84 31.34 -7.31
N ALA A 145 18.22 30.07 -7.33
CA ALA A 145 17.85 29.06 -6.36
C ALA A 145 19.06 28.24 -5.91
N PRO A 146 18.98 27.51 -4.78
CA PRO A 146 20.10 26.72 -4.27
C PRO A 146 20.63 25.70 -5.28
N ASP A 147 21.94 25.47 -5.26
CA ASP A 147 22.58 24.37 -6.01
C ASP A 147 22.18 23.03 -5.39
N PHE A 148 21.81 22.08 -6.23
CA PHE A 148 21.52 20.72 -5.80
C PHE A 148 22.73 20.01 -5.17
N THR A 149 23.98 20.47 -5.38
CA THR A 149 25.18 19.95 -4.67
C THR A 149 25.33 20.42 -3.25
N VAL A 150 24.79 21.58 -2.87
CA VAL A 150 25.03 22.17 -1.54
C VAL A 150 24.39 21.33 -0.43
N LEU A 151 23.57 20.33 -0.78
CA LEU A 151 22.89 19.45 0.15
C LEU A 151 22.94 18.01 -0.37
N ASN A 152 23.99 17.27 0.00
CA ASN A 152 24.19 15.82 -0.27
C ASN A 152 22.92 14.96 -0.02
N LYS A 153 21.99 15.47 0.78
CA LYS A 153 20.67 14.92 1.12
C LYS A 153 19.69 14.81 -0.08
N TYR A 154 19.77 15.66 -1.12
CA TYR A 154 18.85 15.61 -2.28
C TYR A 154 19.06 14.44 -3.24
N SER A 155 20.13 13.67 -3.05
CA SER A 155 20.35 12.40 -3.76
C SER A 155 19.33 11.32 -3.39
N SER A 156 18.62 11.49 -2.27
CA SER A 156 17.54 10.63 -1.83
C SER A 156 16.19 11.09 -2.43
N PRO A 157 15.47 10.21 -3.16
CA PRO A 157 14.13 10.52 -3.68
C PRO A 157 13.14 10.98 -2.59
N MET A 158 13.29 10.42 -1.40
CA MET A 158 12.49 10.76 -0.22
C MET A 158 12.75 12.19 0.27
N TYR A 159 14.02 12.61 0.30
CA TYR A 159 14.35 13.97 0.71
C TYR A 159 13.94 14.98 -0.36
N LEU A 160 14.07 14.63 -1.66
CA LEU A 160 13.56 15.50 -2.73
C LEU A 160 12.05 15.70 -2.61
N ALA A 161 11.27 14.66 -2.29
CA ALA A 161 9.82 14.80 -2.04
C ALA A 161 9.51 15.81 -0.92
N GLN A 162 10.22 15.72 0.21
CA GLN A 162 10.08 16.69 1.31
C GLN A 162 10.48 18.10 0.90
N ALA A 163 11.56 18.24 0.14
CA ALA A 163 12.07 19.52 -0.33
C ALA A 163 11.13 20.21 -1.30
N LEU A 164 10.60 19.47 -2.28
CA LEU A 164 9.61 19.96 -3.23
C LEU A 164 8.37 20.50 -2.50
N TRP A 165 7.88 19.79 -1.49
CA TRP A 165 6.76 20.27 -0.67
C TRP A 165 7.13 21.54 0.10
N ASN A 166 8.16 21.46 0.97
CA ASN A 166 8.51 22.56 1.86
C ASN A 166 8.90 23.84 1.10
N HIS A 167 9.58 23.70 -0.05
CA HIS A 167 9.99 24.81 -0.90
C HIS A 167 8.90 25.25 -1.89
N GLY A 168 7.84 24.45 -2.05
CA GLY A 168 6.76 24.66 -3.02
C GLY A 168 6.14 26.07 -3.01
N PRO A 169 5.73 26.63 -1.85
CA PRO A 169 5.17 27.98 -1.80
C PRO A 169 6.13 29.06 -2.34
N LEU A 170 7.42 28.96 -2.01
CA LEU A 170 8.44 29.92 -2.48
C LEU A 170 8.70 29.75 -3.98
N MET A 171 8.85 28.50 -4.44
CA MET A 171 9.02 28.21 -5.86
C MET A 171 7.84 28.71 -6.68
N GLN A 172 6.61 28.43 -6.26
CA GLN A 172 5.42 28.85 -7.00
C GLN A 172 5.26 30.36 -7.06
N LYS A 173 5.56 31.08 -5.97
CA LYS A 173 5.58 32.54 -5.97
C LYS A 173 6.59 33.05 -7.02
N LYS A 174 7.82 32.52 -7.01
CA LYS A 174 8.86 32.96 -7.95
C LYS A 174 8.54 32.60 -9.39
N LEU A 175 7.99 31.41 -9.64
CA LEU A 175 7.52 30.98 -10.97
C LEU A 175 6.44 31.92 -11.49
N ALA A 176 5.48 32.31 -10.65
CA ALA A 176 4.43 33.26 -11.02
C ALA A 176 4.99 34.67 -11.34
N GLU A 177 5.94 35.18 -10.54
CA GLU A 177 6.62 36.46 -10.80
C GLU A 177 7.35 36.46 -12.16
N LEU A 178 7.97 35.33 -12.51
CA LEU A 178 8.69 35.15 -13.76
C LEU A 178 7.80 34.70 -14.93
N LYS A 179 6.48 34.56 -14.72
CA LYS A 179 5.51 34.05 -15.70
C LYS A 179 5.88 32.67 -16.27
N ILE A 180 6.49 31.83 -15.44
CA ILE A 180 6.85 30.45 -15.79
C ILE A 180 5.75 29.51 -15.28
N THR A 181 5.25 28.63 -16.16
CA THR A 181 4.28 27.60 -15.79
C THR A 181 4.91 26.61 -14.80
N VAL A 182 4.17 26.26 -13.74
CA VAL A 182 4.64 25.29 -12.75
C VAL A 182 4.86 23.93 -13.43
N PRO A 183 6.09 23.39 -13.44
CA PRO A 183 6.37 22.11 -14.08
C PRO A 183 5.58 21.01 -13.39
N GLN A 184 5.04 20.05 -14.16
CA GLN A 184 4.30 18.91 -13.61
C GLN A 184 5.20 17.66 -13.62
N PHE A 185 4.96 16.73 -12.70
CA PHE A 185 5.63 15.44 -12.63
C PHE A 185 4.68 14.28 -12.96
N SER A 186 5.20 13.22 -13.57
CA SER A 186 4.47 11.99 -13.87
C SER A 186 5.38 10.77 -13.83
N GLY A 187 4.83 9.60 -13.51
CA GLY A 187 5.56 8.34 -13.47
C GLY A 187 6.91 8.44 -12.73
N LYS A 188 7.97 7.96 -13.38
CA LYS A 188 9.32 7.90 -12.80
C LYS A 188 10.11 9.21 -12.86
N GLU A 189 9.53 10.34 -13.28
CA GLU A 189 10.30 11.56 -13.54
C GLU A 189 11.08 12.07 -12.30
N ILE A 190 10.51 11.99 -11.10
CA ILE A 190 11.23 12.37 -9.86
C ILE A 190 12.37 11.37 -9.54
N SER A 191 12.15 10.08 -9.78
CA SER A 191 13.19 9.04 -9.62
C SER A 191 14.33 9.26 -10.62
N ASP A 192 14.01 9.56 -11.88
CA ASP A 192 14.99 9.84 -12.94
C ASP A 192 15.80 11.11 -12.61
N ILE A 193 15.15 12.19 -12.17
CA ILE A 193 15.81 13.43 -11.74
C ILE A 193 16.76 13.19 -10.56
N THR A 194 16.31 12.46 -9.53
CA THR A 194 17.17 12.15 -8.37
C THR A 194 18.33 11.25 -8.74
N ALA A 195 18.16 10.30 -9.67
CA ALA A 195 19.27 9.48 -10.17
C ALA A 195 20.35 10.34 -10.84
N TYR A 196 19.97 11.32 -11.67
CA TYR A 196 20.93 12.24 -12.27
C TYR A 196 21.60 13.14 -11.23
N ILE A 197 20.83 13.74 -10.32
CA ILE A 197 21.39 14.59 -9.25
C ILE A 197 22.41 13.77 -8.45
N ARG A 198 22.06 12.56 -8.01
CA ARG A 198 22.96 11.69 -7.26
C ARG A 198 24.27 11.41 -8.00
N GLN A 199 24.22 11.13 -9.30
CA GLN A 199 25.43 10.94 -10.10
C GLN A 199 26.25 12.24 -10.20
N ALA A 200 25.60 13.36 -10.49
CA ALA A 200 26.26 14.64 -10.72
C ALA A 200 26.89 15.23 -9.45
N THR A 201 26.36 14.91 -8.27
CA THR A 201 26.86 15.42 -6.98
C THR A 201 27.90 14.52 -6.32
N LEU A 202 28.23 13.36 -6.90
CA LEU A 202 29.11 12.33 -6.30
C LEU A 202 28.72 11.96 -4.85
N SER A 203 27.44 12.15 -4.50
CA SER A 203 26.96 11.93 -3.14
C SER A 203 27.02 10.44 -2.80
N SER A 204 27.72 10.09 -1.71
CA SER A 204 27.63 8.75 -1.13
C SER A 204 26.19 8.50 -0.69
N ALA A 205 25.69 7.30 -0.94
CA ALA A 205 24.32 6.89 -0.65
C ALA A 205 24.00 6.79 0.85
N GLU A 206 24.85 7.34 1.72
CA GLU A 206 24.83 7.07 3.17
C GLU A 206 23.69 7.78 3.90
N PHE A 207 23.07 8.80 3.31
CA PHE A 207 21.87 9.41 3.91
C PHE A 207 20.61 8.58 3.59
N ARG A 208 20.52 7.40 4.22
CA ARG A 208 19.34 6.53 4.14
C ARG A 208 18.25 7.07 5.07
N LEU A 209 17.36 7.90 4.53
CA LEU A 209 16.05 8.09 5.16
C LEU A 209 15.36 6.72 5.23
N SER A 210 14.70 6.46 6.36
CA SER A 210 13.91 5.25 6.54
C SER A 210 12.75 5.26 5.53
N PRO A 211 12.34 4.10 5.00
CA PRO A 211 11.25 4.00 4.01
C PRO A 211 9.89 4.58 4.43
N GLY A 212 9.76 5.04 5.66
CA GLY A 212 8.53 5.62 6.19
C GLY A 212 7.82 4.65 7.10
N ASN A 213 7.26 5.18 8.18
CA ASN A 213 6.44 4.47 9.15
C ASN A 213 4.97 4.88 8.93
N PRO A 214 4.14 4.03 8.30
CA PRO A 214 2.71 4.31 8.07
C PRO A 214 1.94 4.67 9.33
N SER A 215 2.17 3.97 10.44
CA SER A 215 1.53 4.28 11.72
C SER A 215 1.84 5.69 12.22
N LYS A 216 3.11 6.11 12.15
CA LYS A 216 3.54 7.47 12.49
C LYS A 216 3.02 8.49 11.47
N GLY A 217 2.96 8.11 10.20
CA GLY A 217 2.39 8.91 9.11
C GLY A 217 0.92 9.27 9.35
N LYS A 218 0.09 8.32 9.83
CA LYS A 218 -1.30 8.57 10.21
C LYS A 218 -1.40 9.67 11.27
N PHE A 219 -0.54 9.61 12.30
CA PHE A 219 -0.50 10.65 13.34
C PHE A 219 -0.09 12.01 12.78
N ILE A 220 0.98 12.08 12.00
CA ILE A 220 1.48 13.32 11.40
C ILE A 220 0.44 13.93 10.45
N PHE A 221 -0.24 13.10 9.66
CA PHE A 221 -1.30 13.53 8.74
C PHE A 221 -2.44 14.24 9.47
N GLN A 222 -2.84 13.73 10.64
CA GLN A 222 -3.85 14.38 11.48
C GLN A 222 -3.29 15.63 12.16
N GLN A 223 -2.08 15.55 12.74
CA GLN A 223 -1.42 16.65 13.42
C GLN A 223 -1.22 17.87 12.50
N LYS A 224 -0.81 17.65 11.24
CA LYS A 224 -0.65 18.69 10.23
C LYS A 224 -1.97 19.05 9.51
N SER A 225 -3.11 18.58 10.05
CA SER A 225 -4.47 18.92 9.61
C SER A 225 -4.82 18.53 8.17
N CYS A 226 -4.10 17.58 7.57
CA CYS A 226 -4.38 17.10 6.21
C CYS A 226 -5.80 16.51 6.11
N GLY A 227 -6.22 15.80 7.17
CA GLY A 227 -7.54 15.17 7.28
C GLY A 227 -8.72 16.13 7.37
N LYS A 228 -8.50 17.44 7.55
CA LYS A 228 -9.58 18.44 7.49
C LYS A 228 -10.11 18.64 6.07
N CYS A 229 -9.25 18.45 5.07
CA CYS A 229 -9.62 18.59 3.66
C CYS A 229 -9.69 17.26 2.94
N HIS A 230 -8.88 16.27 3.32
CA HIS A 230 -8.79 15.00 2.62
C HIS A 230 -9.55 13.88 3.34
N GLY A 231 -10.42 13.19 2.60
CA GLY A 231 -11.05 11.96 3.07
C GLY A 231 -10.07 10.79 3.00
N VAL A 232 -10.11 9.89 3.97
CA VAL A 232 -9.23 8.70 4.04
C VAL A 232 -10.01 7.39 4.12
N THR A 233 -11.31 7.45 4.39
CA THR A 233 -12.21 6.29 4.34
C THR A 233 -12.95 6.26 3.01
N PHE A 234 -13.20 5.08 2.46
CA PHE A 234 -13.98 4.95 1.23
C PHE A 234 -15.37 5.60 1.37
N GLY A 235 -15.74 6.45 0.41
CA GLY A 235 -17.03 7.17 0.42
C GLY A 235 -17.06 8.44 1.27
N GLU A 236 -15.99 8.77 2.00
CA GLU A 236 -15.89 10.03 2.74
C GLU A 236 -15.61 11.19 1.77
N ASP A 237 -16.61 12.02 1.49
CA ASP A 237 -16.45 13.19 0.63
C ASP A 237 -16.08 14.43 1.46
N LYS A 238 -15.01 15.11 1.05
CA LYS A 238 -14.51 16.36 1.64
C LYS A 238 -14.14 17.35 0.55
N MET A 239 -13.69 18.54 0.94
CA MET A 239 -13.23 19.59 0.03
C MET A 239 -12.10 19.13 -0.91
N GLY A 240 -11.14 18.38 -0.36
CA GLY A 240 -10.05 17.76 -1.11
C GLY A 240 -10.42 16.36 -1.63
N PRO A 241 -9.69 15.83 -2.62
CA PRO A 241 -9.92 14.48 -3.10
C PRO A 241 -9.78 13.48 -1.96
N ASN A 242 -10.66 12.47 -1.97
CA ASN A 242 -10.56 11.33 -1.08
C ASN A 242 -9.34 10.48 -1.49
N LEU A 243 -8.39 10.35 -0.58
CA LEU A 243 -7.10 9.73 -0.84
C LEU A 243 -7.23 8.20 -1.00
N SER A 244 -8.21 7.55 -0.35
CA SER A 244 -8.47 6.11 -0.55
C SER A 244 -8.93 5.75 -1.97
N LYS A 245 -9.45 6.74 -2.73
CA LYS A 245 -9.89 6.55 -4.12
C LYS A 245 -8.76 6.79 -5.14
N LEU A 246 -7.62 7.33 -4.71
CA LEU A 246 -6.51 7.60 -5.63
C LEU A 246 -5.81 6.30 -6.03
N ASN A 247 -5.21 6.27 -7.22
CA ASN A 247 -4.36 5.15 -7.63
C ASN A 247 -3.03 5.19 -6.85
N LEU A 248 -3.11 4.78 -5.59
CA LEU A 248 -2.03 4.82 -4.62
C LEU A 248 -1.04 3.66 -4.77
N ASN A 249 -1.22 2.79 -5.78
CA ASN A 249 -0.24 1.75 -6.18
C ASN A 249 0.98 2.36 -6.89
N SER A 250 1.43 3.48 -6.36
CA SER A 250 2.43 4.38 -6.89
C SER A 250 3.62 4.36 -5.94
N SER A 251 4.83 4.51 -6.48
CA SER A 251 6.02 4.70 -5.65
C SER A 251 5.94 6.00 -4.85
N VAL A 252 6.79 6.10 -3.81
CA VAL A 252 6.98 7.34 -3.04
C VAL A 252 7.23 8.55 -3.93
N THR A 253 7.98 8.38 -5.02
CA THR A 253 8.26 9.46 -5.97
C THR A 253 7.07 9.82 -6.84
N GLU A 254 6.23 8.85 -7.20
CA GLU A 254 5.01 9.10 -7.98
C GLU A 254 3.97 9.82 -7.12
N ILE A 255 3.80 9.41 -5.86
CA ILE A 255 2.92 10.10 -4.90
C ILE A 255 3.42 11.52 -4.65
N ALA A 256 4.74 11.71 -4.45
CA ALA A 256 5.33 13.04 -4.33
C ALA A 256 5.08 13.92 -5.55
N GLY A 257 5.13 13.35 -6.77
CA GLY A 257 4.79 14.05 -8.01
C GLY A 257 3.33 14.48 -8.05
N GLN A 258 2.41 13.60 -7.66
CA GLN A 258 0.99 13.95 -7.54
C GLN A 258 0.75 15.07 -6.51
N MET A 259 1.42 15.01 -5.35
CA MET A 259 1.36 16.05 -4.33
C MET A 259 1.88 17.40 -4.86
N TRP A 260 3.01 17.40 -5.57
CA TRP A 260 3.55 18.59 -6.22
C TRP A 260 2.57 19.18 -7.24
N ASN A 261 2.03 18.35 -8.13
CA ASN A 261 1.06 18.77 -9.14
C ASN A 261 -0.22 19.36 -8.52
N HIS A 262 -0.66 18.80 -7.39
CA HIS A 262 -1.82 19.29 -6.65
C HIS A 262 -1.51 20.56 -5.83
N SER A 263 -0.24 20.80 -5.46
CA SER A 263 0.16 21.84 -4.52
C SER A 263 -0.23 23.28 -4.87
N PRO A 264 -0.30 23.74 -6.15
CA PRO A 264 -0.76 25.10 -6.44
C PRO A 264 -2.19 25.36 -5.99
N ARG A 265 -3.08 24.36 -6.13
CA ARG A 265 -4.47 24.45 -5.67
C ARG A 265 -4.51 24.49 -4.14
N MET A 266 -3.73 23.63 -3.47
CA MET A 266 -3.62 23.62 -2.01
C MET A 266 -3.11 24.96 -1.47
N ILE A 267 -2.01 25.49 -2.02
CA ILE A 267 -1.40 26.74 -1.57
C ILE A 267 -2.37 27.91 -1.75
N LYS A 268 -3.03 28.02 -2.91
CA LYS A 268 -4.04 29.07 -3.14
C LYS A 268 -5.18 28.98 -2.13
N TYR A 269 -5.72 27.79 -1.90
CA TYR A 269 -6.81 27.58 -0.95
C TYR A 269 -6.38 27.88 0.49
N MET A 270 -5.24 27.35 0.92
CA MET A 270 -4.70 27.57 2.26
C MET A 270 -4.46 29.06 2.53
N LYS A 271 -3.85 29.77 1.57
CA LYS A 271 -3.65 31.22 1.67
C LYS A 271 -4.97 31.98 1.78
N GLY A 272 -5.98 31.60 0.97
CA GLY A 272 -7.30 32.24 0.99
C GLY A 272 -8.11 32.00 2.26
N ASN A 273 -7.79 30.96 3.03
CA ASN A 273 -8.48 30.58 4.26
C ASN A 273 -7.59 30.73 5.51
N SER A 274 -6.48 31.46 5.41
CA SER A 274 -5.54 31.68 6.53
C SER A 274 -5.03 30.37 7.18
N ILE A 275 -4.88 29.32 6.39
CA ILE A 275 -4.32 28.04 6.82
C ILE A 275 -2.82 28.07 6.57
N ASN A 276 -2.03 27.78 7.61
CA ASN A 276 -0.58 27.67 7.48
C ASN A 276 -0.20 26.46 6.62
N TYR A 277 0.69 26.67 5.66
CA TYR A 277 1.25 25.59 4.86
C TYR A 277 2.12 24.69 5.73
N PRO A 278 1.83 23.38 5.84
CA PRO A 278 2.55 22.50 6.75
C PRO A 278 3.99 22.28 6.28
N ILE A 279 4.95 22.38 7.19
CA ILE A 279 6.36 22.08 6.92
C ILE A 279 6.71 20.73 7.54
N PHE A 280 7.38 19.88 6.77
CA PHE A 280 7.84 18.56 7.19
C PHE A 280 9.33 18.60 7.60
N LYS A 281 9.68 17.83 8.63
CA LYS A 281 11.05 17.67 9.13
C LYS A 281 11.45 16.20 9.11
N GLU A 282 12.75 15.94 9.09
CA GLU A 282 13.30 14.57 9.19
C GLU A 282 12.64 13.61 8.20
N ASN A 283 11.96 12.57 8.69
CA ASN A 283 11.24 11.56 7.91
C ASN A 283 9.73 11.80 7.79
N GLU A 284 9.21 12.91 8.34
CA GLU A 284 7.76 13.11 8.48
C GLU A 284 7.04 13.05 7.13
N MET A 285 7.64 13.62 6.06
CA MET A 285 7.05 13.55 4.71
C MET A 285 6.92 12.10 4.23
N VAL A 286 7.98 11.30 4.42
CA VAL A 286 8.02 9.91 3.96
C VAL A 286 7.05 9.07 4.79
N ASP A 287 6.97 9.31 6.10
CA ASP A 287 5.99 8.67 6.99
C ASP A 287 4.57 8.96 6.49
N VAL A 288 4.23 10.22 6.15
CA VAL A 288 2.92 10.60 5.60
C VAL A 288 2.65 9.99 4.23
N ILE A 289 3.61 10.02 3.31
CA ILE A 289 3.43 9.39 1.98
C ILE A 289 3.26 7.88 2.14
N SER A 290 3.95 7.25 3.08
CA SER A 290 3.81 5.83 3.42
C SER A 290 2.42 5.53 4.01
N TYR A 291 1.91 6.37 4.90
CA TYR A 291 0.51 6.26 5.35
C TYR A 291 -0.48 6.36 4.19
N ILE A 292 -0.33 7.39 3.34
CA ILE A 292 -1.19 7.57 2.17
C ILE A 292 -1.14 6.33 1.28
N TYR A 293 0.06 5.78 1.01
CA TYR A 293 0.23 4.55 0.23
C TYR A 293 -0.54 3.36 0.81
N PHE A 294 -0.53 3.20 2.13
CA PHE A 294 -1.24 2.12 2.81
C PHE A 294 -2.77 2.30 2.88
N LEU A 295 -3.32 3.47 2.51
CA LEU A 295 -4.79 3.61 2.35
C LEU A 295 -5.34 2.70 1.25
N GLY A 296 -4.54 2.38 0.23
CA GLY A 296 -4.91 1.42 -0.82
C GLY A 296 -4.82 -0.04 -0.41
N PHE A 297 -4.19 -0.32 0.75
CA PHE A 297 -4.01 -1.66 1.26
C PHE A 297 -5.22 -2.18 2.01
N GLU A 298 -6.04 -1.27 2.55
CA GLU A 298 -7.28 -1.62 3.23
C GLU A 298 -8.30 -2.17 2.23
N ASP A 299 -8.91 -3.31 2.58
CA ASP A 299 -9.90 -3.95 1.74
C ASP A 299 -11.22 -3.18 1.72
N LYS A 300 -11.81 -3.07 0.53
CA LYS A 300 -13.20 -2.64 0.43
C LYS A 300 -14.11 -3.70 1.06
N PRO A 301 -15.24 -3.29 1.68
CA PRO A 301 -16.21 -4.25 2.20
C PRO A 301 -16.70 -5.19 1.11
N GLY A 302 -16.56 -6.50 1.34
CA GLY A 302 -17.12 -7.53 0.47
C GLY A 302 -18.64 -7.69 0.66
N ASN A 303 -19.29 -8.28 -0.33
CA ASN A 303 -20.69 -8.64 -0.28
C ASN A 303 -20.85 -10.08 0.22
N ARG A 304 -21.48 -10.24 1.39
CA ARG A 304 -21.74 -11.54 2.01
C ARG A 304 -22.47 -12.53 1.09
N ARG A 305 -23.50 -12.08 0.35
CA ARG A 305 -24.31 -12.96 -0.51
C ARG A 305 -23.49 -13.50 -1.67
N PHE A 306 -22.70 -12.63 -2.31
CA PHE A 306 -21.77 -13.09 -3.33
C PHE A 306 -20.69 -13.99 -2.74
N GLY A 307 -20.25 -13.75 -1.51
CA GLY A 307 -19.31 -14.62 -0.82
C GLY A 307 -19.84 -16.03 -0.55
N GLU A 308 -21.13 -16.16 -0.23
CA GLU A 308 -21.79 -17.47 -0.09
C GLU A 308 -21.82 -18.22 -1.42
N ASN A 309 -22.15 -17.52 -2.51
CA ASN A 309 -22.09 -18.11 -3.85
C ASN A 309 -20.67 -18.58 -4.18
N VAL A 310 -19.65 -17.75 -3.93
CA VAL A 310 -18.24 -18.15 -4.12
C VAL A 310 -17.90 -19.39 -3.30
N TYR A 311 -18.33 -19.45 -2.04
CA TYR A 311 -18.08 -20.61 -1.18
C TYR A 311 -18.66 -21.92 -1.73
N ILE A 312 -19.84 -21.85 -2.37
CA ILE A 312 -20.51 -23.01 -2.95
C ILE A 312 -19.94 -23.33 -4.33
N GLU A 313 -19.88 -22.35 -5.22
CA GLU A 313 -19.49 -22.51 -6.63
C GLU A 313 -18.01 -22.89 -6.79
N LYS A 314 -17.14 -22.44 -5.88
CA LYS A 314 -15.72 -22.85 -5.86
C LYS A 314 -15.51 -24.19 -5.12
N GLY A 315 -16.59 -24.88 -4.75
CA GLY A 315 -16.53 -26.21 -4.13
C GLY A 315 -16.08 -26.21 -2.67
N CYS A 316 -15.85 -25.07 -2.02
CA CYS A 316 -15.37 -25.01 -0.63
C CYS A 316 -16.32 -25.75 0.32
N SER A 317 -17.63 -25.66 0.10
CA SER A 317 -18.65 -26.29 0.95
C SER A 317 -18.62 -27.82 0.92
N SER A 318 -18.06 -28.46 -0.11
CA SER A 318 -17.98 -29.93 -0.21
C SER A 318 -17.02 -30.54 0.82
N CYS A 319 -15.96 -29.81 1.17
CA CYS A 319 -15.00 -30.22 2.17
C CYS A 319 -15.28 -29.57 3.53
N HIS A 320 -15.74 -28.31 3.52
CA HIS A 320 -15.96 -27.50 4.72
C HIS A 320 -17.45 -27.41 5.07
N GLU A 321 -18.09 -28.55 5.27
CA GLU A 321 -19.52 -28.60 5.61
C GLU A 321 -19.82 -28.02 6.99
N SER A 322 -20.96 -27.34 7.10
CA SER A 322 -21.48 -26.81 8.36
C SER A 322 -21.72 -27.93 9.38
N GLY A 323 -21.36 -27.69 10.64
CA GLY A 323 -21.50 -28.68 11.72
C GLY A 323 -20.39 -29.74 11.75
N GLY A 324 -19.31 -29.55 10.98
CA GLY A 324 -18.08 -30.34 11.08
C GLY A 324 -18.17 -31.74 10.50
N LYS A 325 -19.12 -31.97 9.59
CA LYS A 325 -19.35 -33.28 8.95
C LYS A 325 -18.49 -33.54 7.72
N GLY A 326 -17.88 -32.50 7.16
CA GLY A 326 -16.98 -32.58 6.02
C GLY A 326 -15.57 -33.05 6.39
N VAL A 327 -14.75 -33.32 5.37
CA VAL A 327 -13.34 -33.74 5.54
C VAL A 327 -12.48 -32.60 6.13
N GLY A 328 -12.85 -31.35 5.83
CA GLY A 328 -12.25 -30.15 6.39
C GLY A 328 -13.00 -29.62 7.62
N PRO A 329 -12.37 -28.77 8.43
CA PRO A 329 -13.04 -28.13 9.55
C PRO A 329 -14.19 -27.24 9.06
N ASP A 330 -15.25 -27.12 9.87
CA ASP A 330 -16.34 -26.19 9.61
C ASP A 330 -15.84 -24.74 9.69
N LEU A 331 -15.86 -24.05 8.54
CA LEU A 331 -15.42 -22.65 8.45
C LEU A 331 -16.52 -21.67 8.88
N SER A 332 -17.76 -22.14 9.04
CA SER A 332 -18.91 -21.31 9.46
C SER A 332 -19.01 -21.11 10.97
N SER A 333 -18.23 -21.82 11.78
CA SER A 333 -18.24 -21.72 13.25
C SER A 333 -16.84 -21.50 13.85
N SER A 334 -15.85 -21.18 13.03
CA SER A 334 -14.44 -21.12 13.45
C SER A 334 -14.08 -19.77 14.07
N SER A 335 -13.93 -19.77 15.40
CA SER A 335 -13.45 -18.62 16.20
C SER A 335 -12.08 -18.07 15.77
N HIS A 336 -11.38 -18.77 14.87
CA HIS A 336 -10.05 -18.45 14.38
C HIS A 336 -10.00 -17.82 12.97
N LEU A 337 -11.13 -17.39 12.40
CA LEU A 337 -11.22 -16.68 11.11
C LEU A 337 -11.79 -15.25 11.29
N LYS A 338 -11.25 -14.51 12.27
CA LYS A 338 -11.74 -13.17 12.64
C LYS A 338 -11.12 -12.04 11.82
N SER A 339 -9.97 -12.28 11.17
CA SER A 339 -9.27 -11.30 10.36
C SER A 339 -8.83 -11.86 8.99
N GLY A 340 -8.59 -10.97 8.03
CA GLY A 340 -8.03 -11.35 6.72
C GLY A 340 -6.67 -12.03 6.85
N VAL A 341 -5.84 -11.60 7.82
CA VAL A 341 -4.53 -12.21 8.12
C VAL A 341 -4.69 -13.67 8.52
N GLN A 342 -5.64 -13.96 9.41
CA GLN A 342 -5.90 -15.33 9.87
C GLN A 342 -6.34 -16.25 8.73
N ILE A 343 -7.22 -15.75 7.87
CA ILE A 343 -7.70 -16.52 6.71
C ILE A 343 -6.55 -16.80 5.76
N LEU A 344 -5.78 -15.77 5.37
CA LEU A 344 -4.66 -15.94 4.45
C LEU A 344 -3.56 -16.87 5.00
N GLN A 345 -3.23 -16.73 6.30
CA GLN A 345 -2.28 -17.60 6.98
C GLN A 345 -2.73 -19.05 6.97
N ARG A 346 -4.00 -19.32 7.35
CA ARG A 346 -4.54 -20.68 7.37
C ARG A 346 -4.64 -21.27 5.97
N MET A 347 -5.10 -20.49 4.99
CA MET A 347 -5.14 -20.90 3.59
C MET A 347 -3.74 -21.29 3.10
N TRP A 348 -2.71 -20.49 3.38
CA TRP A 348 -1.33 -20.81 3.01
C TRP A 348 -0.84 -22.11 3.67
N ASN A 349 -1.00 -22.22 5.00
CA ASN A 349 -0.49 -23.35 5.77
C ASN A 349 -1.24 -24.66 5.42
N HIS A 350 -2.53 -24.57 5.10
CA HIS A 350 -3.38 -25.71 4.75
C HIS A 350 -3.24 -26.14 3.27
N ALA A 351 -2.71 -25.28 2.42
CA ALA A 351 -2.71 -25.43 0.96
C ALA A 351 -2.19 -26.77 0.42
N SER A 352 -1.10 -27.31 0.98
CA SER A 352 -0.53 -28.58 0.51
C SER A 352 -1.51 -29.74 0.73
N LYS A 353 -2.12 -29.82 1.92
CA LYS A 353 -3.10 -30.85 2.24
C LYS A 353 -4.36 -30.72 1.38
N MET A 354 -4.76 -29.48 1.07
CA MET A 354 -5.88 -29.23 0.16
C MET A 354 -5.55 -29.68 -1.26
N GLU A 355 -4.35 -29.41 -1.78
CA GLU A 355 -3.93 -29.88 -3.12
C GLU A 355 -3.96 -31.41 -3.20
N ASP A 356 -3.46 -32.11 -2.18
CA ASP A 356 -3.46 -33.57 -2.14
C ASP A 356 -4.88 -34.15 -2.20
N LEU A 357 -5.82 -33.58 -1.44
CA LEU A 357 -7.22 -34.01 -1.44
C LEU A 357 -7.92 -33.74 -2.77
N LEU A 358 -7.71 -32.57 -3.37
CA LEU A 358 -8.26 -32.22 -4.68
C LEU A 358 -7.75 -33.18 -5.76
N LEU A 359 -6.46 -33.53 -5.74
CA LEU A 359 -5.89 -34.51 -6.66
C LEU A 359 -6.50 -35.90 -6.49
N ILE A 360 -6.77 -36.34 -5.26
CA ILE A 360 -7.43 -37.62 -4.98
C ILE A 360 -8.88 -37.62 -5.50
N GLN A 361 -9.58 -36.49 -5.37
CA GLN A 361 -10.96 -36.32 -5.80
C GLN A 361 -11.10 -36.00 -7.30
N ASN A 362 -9.98 -35.81 -8.01
CA ASN A 362 -9.93 -35.35 -9.39
C ASN A 362 -10.63 -33.99 -9.60
N ASP A 363 -10.49 -33.12 -8.61
CA ASP A 363 -11.02 -31.76 -8.61
C ASP A 363 -9.93 -30.73 -8.95
N GLU A 364 -10.36 -29.60 -9.52
CA GLU A 364 -9.46 -28.49 -9.84
C GLU A 364 -9.21 -27.58 -8.63
N TRP A 365 -8.04 -26.93 -8.62
CA TRP A 365 -7.75 -25.90 -7.63
C TRP A 365 -8.72 -24.72 -7.78
N PRO A 366 -9.47 -24.33 -6.73
CA PRO A 366 -10.44 -23.25 -6.84
C PRO A 366 -9.72 -21.92 -7.02
N THR A 367 -9.92 -21.26 -8.15
CA THR A 367 -9.37 -19.93 -8.40
C THR A 367 -10.34 -18.84 -7.92
N LEU A 368 -9.79 -17.79 -7.32
CA LEU A 368 -10.54 -16.65 -6.81
C LEU A 368 -10.18 -15.40 -7.62
N THR A 369 -11.14 -14.64 -8.10
CA THR A 369 -10.88 -13.28 -8.57
C THR A 369 -10.55 -12.37 -7.40
N LEU A 370 -10.14 -11.12 -7.69
CA LEU A 370 -9.84 -10.13 -6.66
C LEU A 370 -11.08 -9.84 -5.79
N ASP A 371 -12.24 -9.65 -6.41
CA ASP A 371 -13.49 -9.35 -5.70
C ASP A 371 -14.08 -10.59 -5.03
N GLU A 372 -13.92 -11.78 -5.62
CA GLU A 372 -14.36 -13.04 -5.01
C GLU A 372 -13.68 -13.30 -3.66
N MET A 373 -12.39 -13.00 -3.51
CA MET A 373 -11.70 -13.15 -2.22
C MET A 373 -12.28 -12.20 -1.14
N SER A 374 -12.54 -10.94 -1.49
CA SER A 374 -13.16 -9.99 -0.56
C SER A 374 -14.59 -10.40 -0.18
N ASN A 375 -15.36 -10.89 -1.14
CA ASN A 375 -16.72 -11.40 -0.91
C ASN A 375 -16.70 -12.66 -0.03
N LEU A 376 -15.82 -13.62 -0.33
CA LEU A 376 -15.63 -14.84 0.45
C LEU A 376 -15.26 -14.51 1.90
N TYR A 377 -14.32 -13.58 2.11
CA TYR A 377 -13.98 -13.10 3.44
C TYR A 377 -15.20 -12.53 4.18
N ALA A 378 -15.99 -11.68 3.52
CA ALA A 378 -17.20 -11.10 4.11
C ALA A 378 -18.22 -12.18 4.52
N TYR A 379 -18.34 -13.25 3.72
CA TYR A 379 -19.16 -14.41 4.07
C TYR A 379 -18.65 -15.14 5.31
N LEU A 380 -17.39 -15.58 5.30
CA LEU A 380 -16.78 -16.32 6.41
C LEU A 380 -16.83 -15.52 7.72
N LYS A 381 -16.48 -14.23 7.65
CA LYS A 381 -16.57 -13.33 8.81
C LYS A 381 -17.99 -13.21 9.35
N SER A 382 -19.02 -13.22 8.50
CA SER A 382 -20.42 -13.10 8.94
C SER A 382 -20.94 -14.31 9.72
N LYS A 383 -20.26 -15.45 9.61
CA LYS A 383 -20.62 -16.69 10.29
C LYS A 383 -19.97 -16.81 11.67
N ASN A 384 -18.88 -16.10 11.90
CA ASN A 384 -18.22 -15.96 13.20
C ASN A 384 -18.95 -14.93 14.08
N LYS A 385 -20.04 -15.38 14.73
CA LYS A 385 -20.72 -14.60 15.78
C LYS A 385 -20.45 -15.18 17.16
#